data_AF-B2IL74-F1
#
_entry.id   AF-B2IL74-F1
#
_cell.length_a   1.000
_cell.length_b   1.000
_cell.length_c   1.000
_cell.angle_alpha   90.00
_cell.angle_beta   90.00
_cell.angle_gamma   90.00
#
_symmetry.space_group_name_H-M   'P 1'
#
loop_
_entity.id
_entity.type
_entity.pdbx_description
1 polymer ?
#
loop_
_entity_poly.entity_id
_entity_poly.type
_entity_poly.pdbx_seq_one_letter_code
_entity_poly.pdbx_strand_id
1 'polypeptide(L)'
;MADYSSPTVIQQTIPEADMTELEKTVLLEIFQYEEDGNGFYLFHEESPQDLITIEPEDYERLLAIKDDGFSSLRTWLLENRPVGETDPTELDMSDYSYEYILQDIVKRSKSLDYITVVTGWTCSKMRSDGFGGMASFITADEIKCHSTTQFLEDCMAEFEKDASPEKKQCTAEGKMPPETKATG
;
A
#
# COMPACT_ATOMS: atom_id res chain seq x y z
N MET A 1 -21.37 -12.25 15.87
CA MET A 1 -19.99 -12.72 15.65
C MET A 1 -19.08 -11.65 16.27
N ALA A 2 -17.83 -11.47 15.89
CA ALA A 2 -17.22 -10.14 15.99
C ALA A 2 -17.17 -9.62 14.56
N ASP A 3 -17.55 -8.36 14.37
CA ASP A 3 -17.65 -7.74 13.05
C ASP A 3 -16.41 -6.87 12.89
N TYR A 4 -15.72 -7.04 11.77
CA TYR A 4 -14.50 -6.31 11.46
C TYR A 4 -14.79 -5.35 10.33
N SER A 5 -14.27 -4.14 10.44
CA SER A 5 -14.30 -3.15 9.37
C SER A 5 -12.91 -2.56 9.16
N SER A 6 -12.66 -2.21 7.91
CA SER A 6 -11.44 -1.62 7.40
C SER A 6 -11.75 -0.27 6.70
N PRO A 7 -12.35 0.72 7.41
CA PRO A 7 -12.61 2.03 6.83
C PRO A 7 -11.34 2.60 6.21
N THR A 8 -11.43 3.04 4.97
CA THR A 8 -10.27 3.42 4.16
C THR A 8 -10.51 4.79 3.54
N VAL A 9 -9.49 5.64 3.55
CA VAL A 9 -9.51 6.97 2.95
C VAL A 9 -8.28 7.14 2.08
N ILE A 10 -8.50 7.56 0.83
CA ILE A 10 -7.45 8.09 -0.04
C ILE A 10 -7.37 9.58 0.24
N GLN A 11 -6.26 10.03 0.84
CA GLN A 11 -6.19 11.37 1.43
C GLN A 11 -6.20 12.50 0.39
N GLN A 12 -5.77 12.21 -0.84
CA GLN A 12 -5.75 13.16 -1.94
C GLN A 12 -6.98 12.93 -2.82
N THR A 13 -7.59 14.02 -3.30
CA THR A 13 -8.48 13.94 -4.47
C THR A 13 -7.67 13.43 -5.66
N ILE A 14 -8.23 12.46 -6.38
CA ILE A 14 -7.67 11.94 -7.62
C ILE A 14 -8.24 12.72 -8.80
N PRO A 15 -7.44 13.50 -9.55
CA PRO A 15 -7.91 14.24 -10.71
C PRO A 15 -8.47 13.29 -11.78
N GLU A 16 -9.64 13.64 -12.33
CA GLU A 16 -10.26 12.82 -13.38
C GLU A 16 -9.36 12.68 -14.61
N ALA A 17 -8.63 13.74 -14.94
CA ALA A 17 -7.73 13.79 -16.09
C ALA A 17 -6.49 12.87 -15.97
N ASP A 18 -6.17 12.40 -14.76
CA ASP A 18 -5.02 11.52 -14.50
C ASP A 18 -5.40 10.03 -14.55
N MET A 19 -6.70 9.72 -14.56
CA MET A 19 -7.23 8.36 -14.66
C MET A 19 -7.57 8.01 -16.10
N THR A 20 -7.30 6.77 -16.48
CA THR A 20 -7.93 6.18 -17.66
C THR A 20 -9.40 5.83 -17.34
N GLU A 21 -10.23 5.64 -18.37
CA GLU A 21 -11.63 5.22 -18.15
C GLU A 21 -11.71 3.89 -17.39
N LEU A 22 -10.80 2.94 -17.66
CA LEU A 22 -10.78 1.64 -17.01
C LEU A 22 -10.50 1.78 -15.50
N GLU A 23 -9.47 2.54 -15.14
CA GLU A 23 -9.07 2.73 -13.75
C GLU A 23 -10.14 3.50 -12.98
N LYS A 24 -10.74 4.52 -13.60
CA LYS A 24 -11.87 5.24 -13.02
C LYS A 24 -13.03 4.28 -12.74
N THR A 25 -13.46 3.49 -13.72
CA THR A 25 -14.57 2.53 -13.53
C THR A 25 -14.28 1.57 -12.38
N VAL A 26 -13.08 0.99 -12.33
CA VAL A 26 -12.69 0.05 -11.27
C VAL A 26 -12.63 0.72 -9.90
N LEU A 27 -11.99 1.88 -9.78
CA LEU A 27 -11.88 2.57 -8.49
C LEU A 27 -13.23 3.03 -7.93
N LEU A 28 -14.15 3.46 -8.79
CA LEU A 28 -15.50 3.88 -8.37
C LEU A 28 -16.42 2.69 -8.00
N GLU A 29 -16.06 1.47 -8.39
CA GLU A 29 -16.72 0.25 -7.93
C GLU A 29 -16.12 -0.24 -6.61
N ILE A 30 -14.81 -0.08 -6.41
CA ILE A 30 -14.11 -0.44 -5.17
C ILE A 30 -14.46 0.52 -4.01
N PHE A 31 -14.57 1.82 -4.30
CA PHE A 31 -14.71 2.88 -3.31
C PHE A 31 -16.01 3.67 -3.45
N GLN A 32 -16.49 4.16 -2.31
CA GLN A 32 -17.41 5.29 -2.26
C GLN A 32 -16.65 6.57 -2.63
N TYR A 33 -17.36 7.58 -3.12
CA TYR A 33 -16.72 8.79 -3.59
C TYR A 33 -17.57 10.05 -3.45
N GLU A 34 -16.88 11.18 -3.37
CA GLU A 34 -17.44 12.51 -3.57
C GLU A 34 -16.72 13.19 -4.74
N GLU A 35 -17.48 13.86 -5.61
CA GLU A 35 -16.92 14.69 -6.69
C GLU A 35 -16.58 16.09 -6.15
N ASP A 36 -15.35 16.55 -6.36
CA ASP A 36 -14.90 17.88 -5.91
C ASP A 36 -14.68 18.88 -7.06
N GLY A 37 -15.31 18.58 -8.21
CA GLY A 37 -15.34 19.41 -9.41
C GLY A 37 -14.24 19.11 -10.43
N ASN A 38 -13.04 18.69 -9.98
CA ASN A 38 -11.95 18.31 -10.89
C ASN A 38 -11.43 16.88 -10.66
N GLY A 39 -11.96 16.18 -9.67
CA GLY A 39 -11.59 14.80 -9.38
C GLY A 39 -12.53 14.13 -8.41
N PHE A 40 -12.04 13.03 -7.85
CA PHE A 40 -12.77 12.14 -6.97
C PHE A 40 -12.04 12.03 -5.63
N TYR A 41 -12.75 12.35 -4.55
CA TYR A 41 -12.32 12.02 -3.20
C TYR A 41 -12.84 10.63 -2.85
N LEU A 42 -11.94 9.66 -2.73
CA LEU A 42 -12.26 8.24 -2.60
C LEU A 42 -12.15 7.78 -1.15
N PHE A 43 -13.16 7.06 -0.68
CA PHE A 43 -13.20 6.49 0.66
C PHE A 43 -14.09 5.26 0.71
N HIS A 44 -14.06 4.53 1.83
CA HIS A 44 -15.04 3.49 2.10
C HIS A 44 -15.28 3.42 3.62
N GLU A 45 -16.52 3.49 4.06
CA GLU A 45 -16.87 3.51 5.50
C GLU A 45 -16.69 2.14 6.17
N GLU A 46 -16.93 1.05 5.45
CA GLU A 46 -16.79 -0.32 5.98
C GLU A 46 -15.50 -1.03 5.54
N SER A 47 -15.38 -1.40 4.28
CA SER A 47 -14.17 -1.97 3.68
C SER A 47 -14.24 -1.81 2.16
N PRO A 48 -13.15 -1.44 1.46
CA PRO A 48 -13.12 -1.45 0.00
C PRO A 48 -13.64 -2.78 -0.57
N GLN A 49 -14.32 -2.73 -1.71
CA GLN A 49 -14.87 -3.94 -2.34
C GLN A 49 -13.76 -4.75 -3.00
N ASP A 50 -13.63 -6.02 -2.62
CA ASP A 50 -12.71 -6.96 -3.25
C ASP A 50 -13.36 -7.69 -4.43
N LEU A 51 -14.70 -7.74 -4.50
CA LEU A 51 -15.44 -8.31 -5.62
C LEU A 51 -16.16 -7.19 -6.36
N ILE A 52 -15.77 -6.94 -7.59
CA ILE A 52 -16.39 -5.93 -8.45
C ILE A 52 -17.05 -6.59 -9.65
N THR A 53 -18.12 -6.00 -10.16
CA THR A 53 -18.83 -6.49 -11.34
C THR A 53 -18.64 -5.52 -12.50
N ILE A 54 -18.14 -6.02 -13.63
CA ILE A 54 -18.06 -5.26 -14.88
C ILE A 54 -18.95 -5.93 -15.91
N GLU A 55 -19.86 -5.15 -16.50
CA GLU A 55 -20.71 -5.63 -17.59
C GLU A 55 -19.86 -6.05 -18.79
N PRO A 56 -20.18 -7.15 -19.50
CA PRO A 56 -19.30 -7.69 -20.55
C PRO A 56 -19.09 -6.71 -21.71
N GLU A 57 -20.11 -5.91 -22.01
CA GLU A 57 -20.04 -4.86 -23.02
C GLU A 57 -19.05 -3.76 -22.63
N ASP A 58 -19.02 -3.38 -21.35
CA ASP A 58 -18.05 -2.41 -20.83
C ASP A 58 -16.66 -3.00 -20.73
N TYR A 59 -16.52 -4.27 -20.37
CA TYR A 59 -15.22 -4.95 -20.30
C TYR A 59 -14.47 -4.89 -21.64
N GLU A 60 -15.12 -5.31 -22.73
CA GLU A 60 -14.51 -5.24 -24.08
C GLU A 60 -14.28 -3.80 -24.52
N ARG A 61 -15.23 -2.89 -24.25
CA ARG A 61 -15.12 -1.48 -24.62
C ARG A 61 -13.94 -0.83 -23.92
N LEU A 62 -13.81 -0.99 -22.61
CA LEU A 62 -12.75 -0.42 -21.79
C LEU A 62 -11.39 -0.98 -22.18
N LEU A 63 -11.30 -2.29 -22.49
CA LEU A 63 -10.07 -2.90 -23.02
C LEU A 63 -9.78 -2.51 -24.48
N ALA A 64 -10.75 -2.06 -25.27
CA ALA A 64 -10.49 -1.59 -26.64
C ALA A 64 -9.94 -0.16 -26.68
N ILE A 65 -10.21 0.66 -25.66
CA ILE A 65 -9.67 2.03 -25.56
C ILE A 65 -8.15 1.93 -25.44
N LYS A 66 -7.43 2.68 -26.27
CA LYS A 66 -5.96 2.71 -26.17
C LYS A 66 -5.57 3.55 -24.94
N ASP A 67 -4.82 2.95 -24.02
CA ASP A 67 -4.18 3.67 -22.93
C ASP A 67 -2.76 4.12 -23.31
N ASP A 68 -2.02 4.64 -22.35
CA ASP A 68 -0.62 5.03 -22.51
C ASP A 68 0.33 3.82 -22.64
N GLY A 69 -0.18 2.59 -22.54
CA GLY A 69 0.55 1.33 -22.63
C GLY A 69 1.16 0.87 -21.31
N PHE A 70 0.90 1.55 -20.20
CA PHE A 70 1.53 1.28 -18.91
C PHE A 70 0.55 0.86 -17.80
N SER A 71 -0.74 0.71 -18.09
CA SER A 71 -1.73 0.30 -17.09
C SER A 71 -1.47 -1.15 -16.65
N SER A 72 -1.05 -1.30 -15.39
CA SER A 72 -0.89 -2.62 -14.75
C SER A 72 -2.24 -3.31 -14.59
N LEU A 73 -3.30 -2.57 -14.31
CA LEU A 73 -4.68 -3.07 -14.22
C LEU A 73 -5.11 -3.72 -15.54
N ARG A 74 -4.93 -3.03 -16.67
CA ARG A 74 -5.24 -3.61 -17.99
C ARG A 74 -4.48 -4.91 -18.22
N THR A 75 -3.19 -4.94 -17.90
CA THR A 75 -2.34 -6.12 -18.08
C THR A 75 -2.89 -7.28 -17.24
N TRP A 76 -3.20 -7.02 -15.97
CA TRP A 76 -3.77 -8.02 -15.07
C TRP A 76 -5.12 -8.54 -15.57
N LEU A 77 -6.01 -7.67 -16.06
CA LEU A 77 -7.31 -8.08 -16.63
C LEU A 77 -7.16 -8.97 -17.86
N LEU A 78 -6.22 -8.66 -18.76
CA LEU A 78 -5.97 -9.51 -19.93
C LEU A 78 -5.46 -10.90 -19.56
N GLU A 79 -4.67 -10.99 -18.48
CA GLU A 79 -4.13 -12.26 -17.97
C GLU A 79 -5.17 -13.08 -17.20
N ASN A 80 -6.11 -12.41 -16.51
CA ASN A 80 -7.11 -13.04 -15.64
C ASN A 80 -8.53 -13.06 -16.25
N ARG A 81 -8.67 -12.74 -17.54
CA ARG A 81 -9.95 -12.68 -18.24
C ARG A 81 -10.69 -14.03 -18.14
N PRO A 82 -11.94 -14.07 -17.64
CA PRO A 82 -12.75 -15.28 -17.71
C PRO A 82 -13.08 -15.61 -19.16
N VAL A 83 -12.83 -16.87 -19.56
CA VAL A 83 -12.98 -17.32 -20.94
C VAL A 83 -14.42 -17.78 -21.19
N GLY A 84 -15.12 -17.09 -22.11
CA GLY A 84 -16.35 -17.60 -22.71
C GLY A 84 -17.64 -17.30 -21.94
N GLU A 85 -17.62 -16.37 -21.00
CA GLU A 85 -18.81 -15.97 -20.25
C GLU A 85 -19.56 -14.81 -20.94
N THR A 86 -20.89 -14.95 -21.00
CA THR A 86 -21.82 -13.90 -21.45
C THR A 86 -22.44 -13.14 -20.28
N ASP A 87 -22.13 -13.55 -19.06
CA ASP A 87 -22.63 -12.96 -17.82
C ASP A 87 -21.67 -11.85 -17.34
N PRO A 88 -22.13 -10.89 -16.52
CA PRO A 88 -21.28 -9.88 -15.93
C PRO A 88 -20.03 -10.49 -15.31
N THR A 89 -18.87 -9.94 -15.65
CA THR A 89 -17.60 -10.46 -15.18
C THR A 89 -17.39 -10.00 -13.74
N GLU A 90 -17.53 -10.95 -12.80
CA GLU A 90 -17.08 -10.77 -11.43
C GLU A 90 -15.55 -10.86 -11.38
N LEU A 91 -14.92 -9.78 -10.94
CA LEU A 91 -13.47 -9.71 -10.76
C LEU A 91 -13.16 -9.76 -9.28
N ASP A 92 -12.35 -10.74 -8.90
CA ASP A 92 -11.76 -10.82 -7.58
C ASP A 92 -10.48 -9.98 -7.52
N MET A 93 -10.64 -8.76 -7.01
CA MET A 93 -9.59 -7.78 -6.77
C MET A 93 -8.76 -8.13 -5.52
N SER A 94 -9.11 -9.15 -4.72
CA SER A 94 -8.25 -9.55 -3.60
C SER A 94 -6.88 -10.08 -4.07
N ASP A 95 -6.81 -10.58 -5.31
CA ASP A 95 -5.58 -11.00 -5.98
C ASP A 95 -4.84 -9.82 -6.65
N TYR A 96 -5.45 -8.64 -6.74
CA TYR A 96 -4.86 -7.42 -7.31
C TYR A 96 -5.10 -6.18 -6.45
N SER A 97 -4.05 -5.75 -5.77
CA SER A 97 -4.05 -4.57 -4.92
C SER A 97 -4.36 -3.28 -5.72
N TYR A 98 -5.40 -2.57 -5.31
CA TYR A 98 -5.82 -1.30 -5.92
C TYR A 98 -4.73 -0.22 -5.81
N GLU A 99 -3.76 -0.36 -4.90
CA GLU A 99 -2.62 0.54 -4.78
C GLU A 99 -1.76 0.58 -6.05
N TYR A 100 -1.75 -0.48 -6.87
CA TYR A 100 -1.11 -0.46 -8.18
C TYR A 100 -1.83 0.46 -9.17
N ILE A 101 -3.16 0.53 -9.11
CA ILE A 101 -3.96 1.48 -9.89
C ILE A 101 -3.57 2.91 -9.50
N LEU A 102 -3.54 3.17 -8.18
CA LEU A 102 -3.17 4.48 -7.65
C LEU A 102 -1.73 4.85 -8.04
N GLN A 103 -0.80 3.90 -8.02
CA GLN A 103 0.57 4.14 -8.47
C GLN A 103 0.64 4.51 -9.95
N ASP A 104 -0.08 3.81 -10.82
CA ASP A 104 -0.08 4.12 -12.25
C ASP A 104 -0.67 5.50 -12.53
N ILE A 105 -1.66 5.94 -11.75
CA ILE A 105 -2.17 7.31 -11.76
C ILE A 105 -1.07 8.31 -11.38
N VAL A 106 -0.32 8.07 -10.29
CA VAL A 106 0.79 8.95 -9.89
C VAL A 106 1.87 9.03 -10.97
N LYS A 107 2.23 7.91 -11.63
CA LYS A 107 3.22 7.89 -12.71
C LYS A 107 2.85 8.80 -13.89
N ARG A 108 1.56 8.90 -14.19
CA ARG A 108 1.05 9.73 -15.31
C ARG A 108 0.74 11.15 -14.90
N SER A 109 0.38 11.37 -13.63
CA SER A 109 -0.08 12.66 -13.14
C SER A 109 1.00 13.73 -13.28
N LYS A 110 0.56 14.94 -13.61
CA LYS A 110 1.42 16.14 -13.57
C LYS A 110 1.22 16.98 -12.30
N SER A 111 0.25 16.59 -11.48
CA SER A 111 -0.16 17.34 -10.28
C SER A 111 -0.03 16.55 -8.99
N LEU A 112 -0.01 15.22 -9.05
CA LEU A 112 0.18 14.34 -7.90
C LEU A 112 1.61 13.77 -7.92
N ASP A 113 2.42 14.16 -6.93
CA ASP A 113 3.74 13.54 -6.72
C ASP A 113 3.62 12.20 -5.96
N TYR A 114 2.55 12.05 -5.18
CA TYR A 114 2.28 10.87 -4.37
C TYR A 114 0.78 10.77 -4.02
N ILE A 115 0.35 9.58 -3.63
CA ILE A 115 -0.94 9.30 -2.99
C ILE A 115 -0.68 8.60 -1.65
N THR A 116 -1.48 8.91 -0.65
CA THR A 116 -1.47 8.24 0.65
C THR A 116 -2.83 7.65 0.95
N VAL A 117 -2.83 6.39 1.37
CA VAL A 117 -4.04 5.66 1.79
C VAL A 117 -3.93 5.41 3.29
N VAL A 118 -5.01 5.64 4.02
CA VAL A 118 -5.11 5.34 5.45
C VAL A 118 -6.29 4.43 5.68
N THR A 119 -6.01 3.27 6.25
CA THR A 119 -7.02 2.29 6.64
C THR A 119 -7.02 2.14 8.16
N GLY A 120 -8.17 2.29 8.78
CA GLY A 120 -8.37 1.89 10.17
C GLY A 120 -8.81 0.44 10.22
N TRP A 121 -8.34 -0.35 11.18
CA TRP A 121 -8.91 -1.67 11.49
C TRP A 121 -9.70 -1.56 12.77
N THR A 122 -11.00 -1.87 12.71
CA THR A 122 -11.87 -1.82 13.88
C THR A 122 -12.63 -3.12 14.05
N CYS A 123 -12.96 -3.45 15.29
CA CYS A 123 -13.71 -4.65 15.64
C CYS A 123 -14.85 -4.28 16.59
N SER A 124 -16.04 -4.86 16.39
CA SER A 124 -17.17 -4.68 17.30
C SER A 124 -16.90 -5.23 18.72
N LYS A 125 -15.78 -5.94 18.91
CA LYS A 125 -15.27 -6.37 20.22
C LYS A 125 -13.87 -5.79 20.45
N MET A 126 -13.71 -5.10 21.58
CA MET A 126 -12.45 -4.50 22.05
C MET A 126 -11.41 -5.57 22.38
N ARG A 127 -10.72 -6.09 21.36
CA ARG A 127 -9.66 -7.09 21.46
C ARG A 127 -8.33 -6.50 21.00
N SER A 128 -7.23 -6.96 21.59
CA SER A 128 -5.88 -6.48 21.30
C SER A 128 -5.43 -6.74 19.86
N ASP A 129 -6.01 -7.75 19.21
CA ASP A 129 -5.78 -8.12 17.80
C ASP A 129 -6.84 -7.54 16.84
N GLY A 130 -7.82 -6.79 17.35
CA GLY A 130 -8.95 -6.27 16.57
C GLY A 130 -8.88 -4.77 16.27
N PHE A 131 -7.80 -4.09 16.67
CA PHE A 131 -7.62 -2.65 16.51
C PHE A 131 -6.25 -2.32 15.95
N GLY A 132 -6.21 -1.39 15.00
CA GLY A 132 -4.98 -0.92 14.39
C GLY A 132 -5.27 -0.16 13.12
N GLY A 133 -4.37 -0.27 12.17
CA GLY A 133 -4.56 0.28 10.84
C GLY A 133 -3.33 0.14 9.99
N MET A 134 -3.39 0.73 8.81
CA MET A 134 -2.33 0.75 7.81
C MET A 134 -2.24 2.12 7.18
N ALA A 135 -1.02 2.57 6.93
CA ALA A 135 -0.73 3.69 6.07
C ALA A 135 0.03 3.18 4.83
N SER A 136 -0.47 3.50 3.65
CA SER A 136 0.21 3.27 2.38
C SER A 136 0.68 4.61 1.82
N PHE A 137 1.95 4.69 1.42
CA PHE A 137 2.56 5.84 0.77
C PHE A 137 2.99 5.41 -0.64
N ILE A 138 2.35 5.99 -1.65
CA ILE A 138 2.41 5.56 -3.04
C ILE A 138 3.04 6.68 -3.86
N THR A 139 4.18 6.40 -4.46
CA THR A 139 4.87 7.29 -5.41
C THR A 139 4.90 6.65 -6.78
N ALA A 140 5.34 7.40 -7.80
CA ALA A 140 5.54 6.87 -9.14
C ALA A 140 6.47 5.63 -9.16
N ASP A 141 7.43 5.56 -8.25
CA ASP A 141 8.48 4.53 -8.26
C ASP A 141 8.22 3.38 -7.27
N GLU A 142 7.56 3.67 -6.14
CA GLU A 142 7.46 2.73 -5.03
C GLU A 142 6.15 2.89 -4.24
N ILE A 143 5.61 1.75 -3.79
CA ILE A 143 4.52 1.65 -2.80
C ILE A 143 5.13 1.17 -1.48
N LYS A 144 4.94 1.92 -0.41
CA LYS A 144 5.30 1.51 0.95
C LYS A 144 4.06 1.40 1.80
N CYS A 145 3.87 0.25 2.44
CA CYS A 145 2.80 0.05 3.40
C CYS A 145 3.40 -0.18 4.78
N HIS A 146 2.79 0.43 5.80
CA HIS A 146 3.21 0.28 7.18
C HIS A 146 2.00 0.20 8.10
N SER A 147 1.84 -0.94 8.75
CA SER A 147 0.78 -1.15 9.73
C SER A 147 1.17 -0.62 11.10
N THR A 148 0.17 -0.32 11.93
CA THR A 148 0.41 0.02 13.34
C THR A 148 1.13 -1.10 14.08
N THR A 149 0.92 -2.36 13.70
CA THR A 149 1.63 -3.51 14.27
C THR A 149 3.10 -3.51 13.90
N GLN A 150 3.42 -3.34 12.60
CA GLN A 150 4.81 -3.23 12.13
C GLN A 150 5.53 -2.04 12.78
N PHE A 151 4.83 -0.90 12.95
CA PHE A 151 5.38 0.24 13.67
C PHE A 151 5.80 -0.09 15.11
N LEU A 152 4.94 -0.81 15.85
CA LEU A 152 5.27 -1.23 17.21
C LEU A 152 6.45 -2.22 17.24
N GLU A 153 6.50 -3.14 16.27
CA GLU A 153 7.62 -4.08 16.10
C GLU A 153 8.95 -3.36 15.80
N ASP A 154 8.93 -2.39 14.90
CA ASP A 154 10.09 -1.56 14.57
C ASP A 154 10.58 -0.77 15.79
N CYS A 155 9.67 -0.15 16.54
CA CYS A 155 10.00 0.54 17.78
C CYS A 155 10.65 -0.38 18.81
N MET A 156 10.13 -1.62 18.98
CA MET A 156 10.73 -2.60 19.89
C MET A 156 12.15 -2.97 19.44
N ALA A 157 12.35 -3.23 18.15
CA ALA A 157 13.65 -3.56 17.59
C ALA A 157 14.67 -2.41 17.71
N GLU A 158 14.23 -1.16 17.57
CA GLU A 158 15.08 0.02 17.80
C GLU A 158 15.53 0.12 19.25
N PHE A 159 14.62 -0.05 20.21
CA PHE A 159 14.97 0.01 21.63
C PHE A 159 15.89 -1.14 22.08
N GLU A 160 15.76 -2.33 21.51
CA GLU A 160 16.66 -3.45 21.79
C GLU A 160 18.09 -3.23 21.26
N LYS A 161 18.22 -2.55 20.10
CA LYS A 161 19.52 -2.15 19.55
C LYS A 161 20.18 -1.09 20.43
N ASP A 162 19.43 -0.10 20.89
CA ASP A 162 19.93 0.95 21.79
C ASP A 162 20.29 0.41 23.18
N ALA A 163 19.61 -0.64 23.64
CA ALA A 163 19.88 -1.30 24.92
C ALA A 163 21.09 -2.25 24.90
N SER A 164 21.68 -2.53 23.73
CA SER A 164 22.87 -3.37 23.60
C SER A 164 24.13 -2.49 23.62
N PRO A 165 24.82 -2.30 24.77
CA PRO A 165 26.04 -1.51 24.80
C PRO A 165 27.11 -2.21 23.95
N GLU A 166 27.79 -1.43 23.11
CA GLU A 166 29.05 -1.84 22.49
C GLU A 166 29.90 -2.58 23.52
N LYS A 167 30.16 -3.88 23.31
CA LYS A 167 31.27 -4.58 23.96
C LYS A 167 32.58 -4.00 23.40
N LYS A 168 32.91 -2.77 23.78
CA LYS A 168 34.28 -2.24 23.71
C LYS A 168 35.06 -3.00 24.77
N GLN A 169 35.68 -4.09 24.34
CA GLN A 169 36.70 -4.79 25.08
C GLN A 169 37.80 -3.77 25.39
N CYS A 170 37.81 -3.26 26.63
CA CYS A 170 38.82 -2.34 27.10
C CYS A 170 40.16 -3.08 27.11
N THR A 171 41.04 -2.71 26.18
CA THR A 171 42.46 -3.03 26.22
C THR A 171 43.06 -2.42 27.48
N ALA A 172 43.47 -3.24 28.43
CA ALA A 172 44.37 -2.79 29.50
C ALA A 172 45.82 -2.96 29.01
N GLU A 173 46.42 -1.87 28.54
CA GLU A 173 47.87 -1.77 28.45
C GLU A 173 48.46 -1.65 29.87
N GLY A 174 49.52 -2.41 30.13
CA GLY A 174 50.30 -2.35 31.39
C GLY A 174 51.72 -2.83 31.16
N LYS A 175 52.55 -1.94 30.62
CA LYS A 175 53.97 -2.10 30.29
C LYS A 175 54.84 -2.20 31.57
N MET A 176 55.85 -3.08 31.59
CA MET A 176 57.00 -2.98 32.52
C MET A 176 58.33 -3.19 31.77
N PRO A 177 59.42 -2.48 32.11
CA PRO A 177 60.62 -2.29 31.27
C PRO A 177 61.65 -3.43 31.37
N PRO A 178 62.66 -3.49 30.48
CA PRO A 178 63.72 -4.50 30.54
C PRO A 178 64.74 -4.21 31.64
N GLU A 179 65.04 -5.22 32.46
CA GLU A 179 66.13 -5.19 33.44
C GLU A 179 67.50 -5.37 32.75
N THR A 180 68.41 -4.44 33.01
CA THR A 180 69.81 -4.49 32.59
C THR A 180 70.58 -5.33 33.62
N LYS A 181 71.13 -6.48 33.22
CA LYS A 181 72.11 -7.23 34.02
C LYS A 181 73.53 -6.73 33.71
N ALA A 182 74.23 -6.30 34.76
CA ALA A 182 75.67 -6.11 34.74
C ALA A 182 76.38 -7.46 34.85
N THR A 183 77.33 -7.72 33.96
CA THR A 183 78.38 -8.74 34.12
C THR A 183 79.69 -8.01 34.32
N GLY A 184 80.42 -8.39 35.38
CA GLY A 184 81.85 -8.15 35.50
C GLY A 184 82.66 -9.11 34.63
#